data_AF-A0A944EN02-F1
#
_entry.id   AF-A0A944EN02-F1
#
_cell.length_a   1.000
_cell.length_b   1.000
_cell.length_c   1.000
_cell.angle_alpha   90.00
_cell.angle_beta   90.00
_cell.angle_gamma   90.00
#
_symmetry.space_group_name_H-M   'P 1'
#
loop_
_entity.id
_entity.type
_entity.pdbx_description
1 polymer ?
#
loop_
_entity_poly.entity_id
_entity_poly.type
_entity_poly.pdbx_seq_one_letter_code
_entity_poly.pdbx_strand_id
1 'polypeptide(L)'
;MRDDVPEEPHAPTDDLTPDLTPATASDLTVDLRGIPLGSLDDFWDAVAGPCGLPEWFGRNLDAWWDAIESRGISEVIDAHGTLVVRADAAGLFAPGRPEGARLASVFADASRARLEVERHG
;
A
#
# COMPACT_ATOMS: atom_id res chain seq x y z
N MET A 1 -68.54 -7.43 26.99
CA MET A 1 -67.48 -6.44 27.30
C MET A 1 -66.20 -7.27 27.34
N ARG A 2 -65.53 -7.47 26.19
CA ARG A 2 -64.47 -6.60 25.62
C ARG A 2 -63.35 -6.43 26.67
N ASP A 3 -62.10 -6.84 26.47
CA ASP A 3 -61.26 -7.01 25.26
C ASP A 3 -60.20 -8.09 25.58
N ASP A 4 -60.03 -9.17 24.82
CA ASP A 4 -59.12 -9.32 23.66
C ASP A 4 -57.93 -8.35 23.67
N VAL A 5 -56.83 -8.76 24.28
CA VAL A 5 -55.53 -8.06 24.19
C VAL A 5 -54.71 -8.79 23.13
N PRO A 6 -54.28 -8.12 22.04
CA PRO A 6 -53.50 -8.76 21.00
C PRO A 6 -52.06 -9.01 21.47
N GLU A 7 -51.56 -10.22 21.23
CA GLU A 7 -50.15 -10.58 21.38
C GLU A 7 -49.38 -9.97 20.20
N GLU A 8 -48.60 -8.91 20.46
CA GLU A 8 -47.76 -8.31 19.41
C GLU A 8 -46.63 -9.29 19.01
N PRO A 9 -46.44 -9.58 17.71
CA PRO A 9 -45.31 -10.36 17.28
C PRO A 9 -44.04 -9.50 17.39
N HIS A 10 -43.20 -9.80 18.37
CA HIS A 10 -41.83 -9.29 18.41
C HIS A 10 -41.09 -9.78 17.15
N ALA A 11 -40.86 -8.85 16.23
CA ALA A 11 -39.99 -9.06 15.08
C ALA A 11 -38.59 -9.47 15.58
N PRO A 12 -37.90 -10.41 14.91
CA PRO A 12 -36.47 -10.56 15.12
C PRO A 12 -35.82 -9.27 14.61
N THR A 13 -35.28 -8.47 15.53
CA THR A 13 -34.30 -7.45 15.18
C THR A 13 -33.08 -8.22 14.68
N ASP A 14 -33.03 -8.39 13.36
CA ASP A 14 -31.84 -8.79 12.62
C ASP A 14 -30.85 -7.65 12.80
N ASP A 15 -30.12 -7.68 13.91
CA ASP A 15 -28.96 -6.84 14.17
C ASP A 15 -27.84 -7.34 13.24
N LEU A 16 -27.98 -7.05 11.95
CA LEU A 16 -26.87 -6.97 11.02
C LEU A 16 -26.11 -5.70 11.38
N THR A 17 -25.46 -5.71 12.54
CA THR A 17 -24.20 -5.00 12.66
C THR A 17 -23.31 -5.59 11.55
N PRO A 18 -22.85 -4.80 10.56
CA PRO A 18 -21.78 -5.29 9.72
C PRO A 18 -20.63 -5.56 10.69
N ASP A 19 -20.34 -6.85 10.88
CA ASP A 19 -19.07 -7.32 11.38
C ASP A 19 -18.02 -6.66 10.47
N LEU A 20 -17.54 -5.49 10.87
CA LEU A 20 -16.34 -4.89 10.34
C LEU A 20 -15.21 -5.77 10.86
N THR A 21 -15.16 -7.02 10.38
CA THR A 21 -13.90 -7.71 10.21
C THR A 21 -12.97 -6.68 9.60
N PRO A 22 -11.77 -6.41 10.14
CA PRO A 22 -10.81 -5.62 9.39
C PRO A 22 -10.71 -6.32 8.04
N ALA A 23 -11.19 -5.66 6.99
CA ALA A 23 -11.03 -6.16 5.62
C ALA A 23 -9.57 -6.58 5.56
N THR A 24 -9.30 -7.87 5.37
CA THR A 24 -7.94 -8.41 5.31
C THR A 24 -7.15 -7.47 4.43
N ALA A 25 -6.29 -6.65 5.04
CA ALA A 25 -5.87 -5.41 4.42
C ALA A 25 -5.13 -5.77 3.14
N SER A 26 -5.76 -5.52 2.00
CA SER A 26 -5.29 -6.03 0.72
C SER A 26 -3.96 -5.39 0.36
N ASP A 27 -3.14 -6.11 -0.39
CA ASP A 27 -1.86 -5.60 -0.89
C ASP A 27 -2.09 -4.51 -1.94
N LEU A 28 -1.39 -3.37 -1.82
CA LEU A 28 -1.23 -2.42 -2.91
C LEU A 28 -0.08 -2.90 -3.78
N THR A 29 -0.35 -3.35 -5.01
CA THR A 29 0.72 -3.73 -5.94
C THR A 29 0.97 -2.63 -6.95
N VAL A 30 2.20 -2.10 -6.97
CA VAL A 30 2.68 -1.13 -7.95
C VAL A 30 3.68 -1.83 -8.87
N ASP A 31 3.27 -2.05 -10.12
CA ASP A 31 4.10 -2.72 -11.12
C ASP A 31 4.85 -1.71 -11.99
N LEU A 32 6.17 -1.63 -11.78
CA LEU A 32 7.08 -0.75 -12.52
C LEU A 32 7.97 -1.53 -13.50
N ARG A 33 7.69 -2.82 -13.72
CA ARG A 33 8.43 -3.61 -14.72
C ARG A 33 8.22 -3.03 -16.12
N GLY A 34 9.27 -3.04 -16.93
CA GLY A 34 9.32 -2.40 -18.24
C GLY A 34 9.52 -0.88 -18.20
N ILE A 35 9.48 -0.24 -17.02
CA ILE A 35 9.77 1.19 -16.88
C ILE A 35 11.29 1.37 -16.70
N PRO A 36 11.94 2.24 -17.51
CA PRO A 36 13.37 2.49 -17.38
C PRO A 36 13.66 3.36 -16.16
N LEU A 37 13.83 2.74 -15.00
CA LEU A 37 14.24 3.43 -13.77
C LEU A 37 15.75 3.64 -13.80
N GLY A 38 16.22 4.84 -14.18
CA GLY A 38 17.67 5.13 -14.26
C GLY A 38 18.27 5.63 -12.94
N SER A 39 17.43 6.27 -12.13
CA SER A 39 17.77 7.03 -10.92
C SER A 39 16.67 6.93 -9.86
N LEU A 40 16.95 7.45 -8.65
CA LEU A 40 15.92 7.59 -7.61
C LEU A 40 14.79 8.52 -8.02
N ASP A 41 15.09 9.55 -8.83
CA ASP A 41 14.06 10.50 -9.27
C ASP A 41 13.04 9.83 -10.20
N ASP A 42 13.52 8.99 -11.14
CA ASP A 42 12.65 8.17 -11.98
C ASP A 42 11.77 7.24 -11.15
N PHE A 43 12.30 6.70 -10.04
CA PHE A 43 11.52 5.89 -9.12
C PHE A 43 10.42 6.71 -8.44
N TRP A 44 10.74 7.90 -7.92
CA TRP A 44 9.76 8.78 -7.28
C TRP A 44 8.64 9.17 -8.24
N ASP A 45 8.96 9.52 -9.48
CA ASP A 45 7.96 9.80 -10.51
C ASP A 45 7.06 8.61 -10.77
N ALA A 46 7.65 7.42 -10.88
CA ALA A 46 6.92 6.19 -11.19
C ALA A 46 5.96 5.76 -10.07
N VAL A 47 6.33 5.96 -8.80
CA VAL A 47 5.47 5.60 -7.66
C VAL A 47 4.48 6.70 -7.26
N ALA A 48 4.74 7.98 -7.58
CA ALA A 48 3.94 9.09 -7.08
C ALA A 48 2.44 8.95 -7.37
N GLY A 49 2.08 8.65 -8.62
CA GLY A 49 0.69 8.46 -9.03
C GLY A 49 0.03 7.22 -8.40
N PRO A 50 0.57 6.01 -8.63
CA PRO A 50 0.00 4.77 -8.11
C PRO A 50 -0.10 4.71 -6.58
N CYS A 51 0.86 5.32 -5.89
CA CYS A 51 0.87 5.41 -4.43
C CYS A 51 0.12 6.63 -3.90
N GLY A 52 -0.49 7.48 -4.74
CA GLY A 52 -1.19 8.68 -4.30
C GLY A 52 -0.33 9.60 -3.42
N LEU A 53 0.95 9.77 -3.75
CA LEU A 53 1.86 10.62 -2.97
C LEU A 53 1.48 12.10 -3.16
N PRO A 54 1.51 12.90 -2.09
CA PRO A 54 1.19 14.31 -2.18
C PRO A 54 2.26 15.08 -2.97
N GLU A 55 1.91 16.22 -3.56
CA GLU A 55 2.84 17.07 -4.32
C GLU A 55 4.02 17.57 -3.48
N TRP A 56 3.82 17.72 -2.17
CA TRP A 56 4.87 18.14 -1.23
C TRP A 56 5.76 16.99 -0.75
N PHE A 57 5.55 15.76 -1.24
CA PHE A 57 6.34 14.59 -0.86
C PHE A 57 7.84 14.83 -1.08
N GLY A 58 8.66 14.55 -0.06
CA GLY A 58 10.07 14.97 -0.03
C GLY A 58 11.01 14.26 -1.02
N ARG A 59 10.56 13.23 -1.75
CA ARG A 59 11.34 12.50 -2.78
C ARG A 59 12.73 12.06 -2.30
N ASN A 60 12.79 11.46 -1.11
CA ASN A 60 14.01 10.93 -0.51
C ASN A 60 13.70 9.68 0.34
N LEU A 61 14.74 8.97 0.80
CA LEU A 61 14.57 7.70 1.51
C LEU A 61 13.85 7.84 2.86
N ASP A 62 14.07 8.94 3.59
CA ASP A 62 13.40 9.18 4.87
C ASP A 62 11.91 9.46 4.66
N ALA A 63 11.58 10.29 3.67
CA ALA A 63 10.18 10.51 3.28
C ALA A 63 9.50 9.23 2.79
N TRP A 64 10.23 8.38 2.07
CA TRP A 64 9.74 7.08 1.64
C TRP A 64 9.46 6.14 2.81
N TRP A 65 10.38 6.08 3.79
CA TRP A 65 10.17 5.36 5.05
C TRP A 65 8.91 5.84 5.76
N ASP A 66 8.71 7.15 5.87
CA ASP A 66 7.51 7.71 6.48
C ASP A 66 6.23 7.32 5.74
N ALA A 67 6.27 7.24 4.41
CA ALA A 67 5.12 6.80 3.63
C ALA A 67 4.80 5.30 3.80
N ILE A 68 5.82 4.43 3.82
CA ILE A 68 5.60 2.98 3.76
C ILE A 68 5.52 2.29 5.13
N GLU A 69 6.19 2.84 6.15
CA GLU A 69 6.28 2.24 7.48
C GLU A 69 5.58 3.08 8.54
N SER A 70 5.99 4.35 8.71
CA SER A 70 5.37 5.25 9.71
C SER A 70 3.90 5.53 9.40
N ARG A 71 3.55 5.55 8.11
CA ARG A 71 2.22 5.88 7.56
C ARG A 71 1.82 7.34 7.83
N GLY A 72 0.67 7.76 7.29
CA GLY A 72 0.12 9.12 7.43
C GLY A 72 0.54 10.11 6.35
N ILE A 73 1.21 9.63 5.29
CA ILE A 73 1.64 10.46 4.15
C ILE A 73 0.73 10.25 2.93
N SER A 74 0.30 9.03 2.68
CA SER A 74 -0.56 8.68 1.55
C SER A 74 -1.75 7.86 2.00
N GLU A 75 -2.95 8.41 1.77
CA GLU A 75 -4.21 7.71 2.03
C GLU A 75 -4.33 6.41 1.22
N VAL A 76 -3.72 6.36 0.02
CA VAL A 76 -3.74 5.17 -0.84
C VAL A 76 -2.88 4.06 -0.26
N ILE A 77 -1.65 4.38 0.19
CA ILE A 77 -0.79 3.40 0.86
C ILE A 77 -1.44 2.97 2.18
N ASP A 78 -2.02 3.91 2.93
CA ASP A 78 -2.60 3.68 4.26
C ASP A 78 -3.90 2.87 4.25
N ALA A 79 -4.63 2.87 3.14
CA ALA A 79 -5.77 1.98 2.92
C ALA A 79 -5.36 0.50 2.76
N HIS A 80 -4.08 0.21 2.61
CA HIS A 80 -3.55 -1.12 2.30
C HIS A 80 -2.57 -1.64 3.35
N GLY A 81 -2.65 -2.95 3.59
CA GLY A 81 -1.87 -3.61 4.64
C GLY A 81 -0.39 -3.68 4.29
N THR A 82 -0.08 -3.91 3.02
CA THR A 82 1.29 -4.02 2.51
C THR A 82 1.38 -3.35 1.14
N LEU A 83 2.44 -2.56 0.93
CA LEU A 83 2.83 -2.07 -0.39
C LEU A 83 3.81 -3.06 -1.03
N VAL A 84 3.52 -3.49 -2.25
CA VAL A 84 4.38 -4.36 -3.05
C VAL A 84 4.82 -3.58 -4.28
N VAL A 85 6.10 -3.28 -4.39
CA VAL A 85 6.65 -2.64 -5.60
C VAL A 85 7.39 -3.69 -6.42
N ARG A 86 7.01 -3.84 -7.68
CA ARG A 86 7.68 -4.72 -8.65
C ARG A 86 8.53 -3.91 -9.60
N ALA A 87 9.76 -4.33 -9.83
CA ALA A 87 10.67 -3.65 -10.74
C ALA A 87 11.62 -4.63 -11.44
N ASP A 88 12.18 -4.21 -12.56
CA ASP A 88 13.20 -4.99 -13.25
C ASP A 88 14.55 -4.90 -12.52
N ALA A 89 15.32 -5.98 -12.55
CA ALA A 89 16.71 -6.07 -12.07
C ALA A 89 17.69 -5.34 -13.02
N ALA A 90 17.31 -4.14 -13.44
CA ALA A 90 17.98 -3.28 -14.40
C ALA A 90 17.97 -1.83 -13.91
N GLY A 91 18.70 -0.95 -14.59
CA GLY A 91 18.73 0.48 -14.27
C GLY A 91 19.14 0.77 -12.83
N LEU A 92 18.23 1.34 -12.04
CA LEU A 92 18.37 1.66 -10.62
C LEU A 92 18.65 0.40 -9.80
N PHE A 93 17.95 -0.70 -10.10
CA PHE A 93 18.08 -1.99 -9.39
C PHE A 93 19.07 -2.95 -10.06
N ALA A 94 19.90 -2.47 -10.99
CA ALA A 94 20.97 -3.29 -11.55
C ALA A 94 22.05 -3.61 -10.48
N PRO A 95 22.74 -4.76 -10.59
CA PRO A 95 23.84 -5.09 -9.68
C PRO A 95 24.93 -4.01 -9.63
N GLY A 96 25.42 -3.71 -8.42
CA GLY A 96 26.48 -2.72 -8.22
C GLY A 96 26.01 -1.26 -8.23
N ARG A 97 24.70 -1.00 -8.28
CA ARG A 97 24.14 0.37 -8.19
C ARG A 97 23.90 0.73 -6.72
N PRO A 98 24.67 1.68 -6.15
CA PRO A 98 24.60 1.98 -4.71
C PRO A 98 23.27 2.63 -4.30
N GLU A 99 22.67 3.45 -5.16
CA GLU A 99 21.40 4.13 -4.86
C GLU A 99 20.24 3.14 -4.81
N GLY A 100 20.15 2.24 -5.79
CA GLY A 100 19.15 1.17 -5.77
C GLY A 100 19.35 0.20 -4.61
N ALA A 101 20.60 -0.08 -4.22
CA ALA A 101 20.89 -0.91 -3.05
C ALA A 101 20.39 -0.26 -1.74
N ARG A 102 20.52 1.07 -1.59
CA ARG A 102 20.00 1.81 -0.43
C ARG A 102 18.47 1.85 -0.42
N LEU A 103 17.84 2.04 -1.58
CA LEU A 103 16.38 1.96 -1.67
C LEU A 103 15.89 0.54 -1.34
N ALA A 104 16.55 -0.49 -1.86
CA ALA A 104 16.21 -1.88 -1.57
C ALA A 104 16.37 -2.23 -0.08
N SER A 105 17.37 -1.65 0.62
CA SER A 105 17.50 -1.87 2.07
C SER A 105 16.33 -1.25 2.85
N VAL A 106 15.83 -0.09 2.43
CA VAL A 106 14.63 0.52 3.03
C VAL A 106 13.42 -0.43 2.95
N PHE A 107 13.23 -1.10 1.82
CA PHE A 107 12.19 -2.13 1.69
C PHE A 107 12.48 -3.40 2.50
N ALA A 108 13.75 -3.79 2.64
CA ALA A 108 14.12 -4.97 3.41
C ALA A 108 13.91 -4.77 4.93
N ASP A 109 14.03 -3.53 5.40
CA ASP A 109 13.83 -3.15 6.80
C ASP A 109 12.35 -2.85 7.12
N ALA A 110 11.52 -2.56 6.11
CA ALA A 110 10.11 -2.27 6.30
C ALA A 110 9.29 -3.52 6.63
N SER A 111 8.31 -3.38 7.53
CA SER A 111 7.38 -4.46 7.89
C SER A 111 6.11 -4.46 7.04
N ARG A 112 5.79 -3.31 6.43
CA ARG A 112 4.56 -3.08 5.66
C ARG A 112 4.80 -2.75 4.19
N ALA A 113 6.00 -3.04 3.70
CA ALA A 113 6.32 -2.92 2.29
C ALA A 113 7.35 -3.95 1.86
N ARG A 114 7.33 -4.34 0.58
CA ARG A 114 8.34 -5.21 -0.01
C ARG A 114 8.66 -4.80 -1.45
N LEU A 115 9.90 -5.07 -1.84
CA LEU A 115 10.38 -4.88 -3.20
C LEU A 115 10.60 -6.24 -3.86
N GLU A 116 9.95 -6.45 -5.01
CA GLU A 116 10.10 -7.64 -5.84
C GLU A 116 10.88 -7.25 -7.10
N VAL A 117 12.17 -7.60 -7.13
CA VAL A 117 13.06 -7.33 -8.27
C VAL A 117 13.20 -8.58 -9.13
N GLU A 118 12.78 -8.50 -10.39
CA GLU A 118 12.79 -9.64 -11.32
C GLU A 118 13.73 -9.39 -12.51
N ARG A 119 14.39 -10.44 -12.98
CA ARG A 119 15.16 -10.37 -14.23
C ARG A 119 14.19 -10.52 -15.39
N HIS A 120 13.89 -9.43 -16.09
CA HIS A 120 13.24 -9.52 -17.39
C HIS A 120 14.26 -10.03 -18.41
N GLY A 121 13.92 -11.13 -19.10
CA GLY A 121 14.78 -11.84 -20.05
C GLY A 121 14.74 -11.28 -21.46
#